data_AF-A0A661CKN3-F1
#
_entry.id   AF-A0A661CKN3-F1
#
_cell.length_a   1.000
_cell.length_b   1.000
_cell.length_c   1.000
_cell.angle_alpha   90.00
_cell.angle_beta   90.00
_cell.angle_gamma   90.00
#
_symmetry.space_group_name_H-M   'P 1'
#
loop_
_entity.id
_entity.type
_entity.pdbx_description
1 polymer ?
#
loop_
_entity_poly.entity_id
_entity_poly.type
_entity_poly.pdbx_seq_one_letter_code
_entity_poly.pdbx_strand_id
1 'polypeptide(L)' 'VLFFIGSGLANLYVAFNFDEATWVNFKLFGLLGLTIVFIIGQSIYLSKHAIEVTKSTEDN' A
#
# COMPACT_ATOMS: atom_id res chain seq x y z
N VAL A 1 -2.32 0.81 -9.87
CA VAL A 1 -3.52 -0.01 -10.17
C VAL A 1 -3.79 -1.04 -9.07
N LEU A 2 -2.86 -1.94 -8.74
CA LEU A 2 -3.07 -2.99 -7.70
C LEU A 2 -3.49 -2.42 -6.34
N PHE A 3 -2.89 -1.31 -5.89
CA PHE A 3 -3.29 -0.62 -4.65
C PHE A 3 -4.75 -0.21 -4.64
N PHE A 4 -5.23 0.41 -5.73
CA PHE A 4 -6.62 0.89 -5.85
C PHE A 4 -7.62 -0.26 -5.94
N ILE A 5 -7.25 -1.36 -6.59
CA ILE A 5 -8.08 -2.58 -6.63
C ILE A 5 -8.15 -3.19 -5.22
N GLY A 6 -7.02 -3.34 -4.54
CA GLY A 6 -6.97 -3.87 -3.18
C GLY A 6 -7.73 -3.01 -2.17
N SER A 7 -7.59 -1.68 -2.24
CA SER A 7 -8.31 -0.76 -1.36
C SER A 7 -9.81 -0.75 -1.63
N GLY A 8 -10.22 -0.84 -2.90
CA GLY A 8 -11.63 -0.99 -3.29
C GLY A 8 -12.26 -2.29 -2.77
N LEU A 9 -11.54 -3.42 -2.90
CA LEU A 9 -12.00 -4.70 -2.36
C LEU A 9 -12.10 -4.69 -0.83
N ALA A 10 -11.09 -4.13 -0.14
CA ALA A 10 -11.12 -3.98 1.30
C ALA A 10 -12.28 -3.09 1.76
N ASN A 11 -12.56 -2.00 1.04
CA ASN A 11 -13.69 -1.12 1.32
C ASN A 11 -15.03 -1.85 1.18
N LEU A 12 -15.20 -2.62 0.11
CA LEU A 12 -16.41 -3.38 -0.16
C LEU A 12 -16.61 -4.48 0.90
N TYR A 13 -15.54 -5.18 1.25
CA TYR A 13 -15.56 -6.20 2.31
C TYR A 13 -16.03 -5.61 3.63
N VAL A 14 -15.47 -4.46 4.05
CA VAL A 14 -15.88 -3.81 5.29
C VAL A 14 -17.33 -3.32 5.24
N ALA A 15 -17.77 -2.79 4.10
CA ALA A 15 -19.13 -2.28 3.93
C ALA A 15 -20.21 -3.36 4.07
N PHE A 16 -19.94 -4.59 3.64
CA PHE A 16 -20.93 -5.68 3.65
C PHE A 16 -20.83 -6.62 4.85
N ASN A 17 -19.69 -6.68 5.54
CA ASN A 17 -19.48 -7.64 6.64
C ASN A 17 -19.50 -6.99 8.03
N PHE A 18 -19.46 -5.66 8.13
CA PHE A 18 -19.40 -4.94 9.40
C PHE A 18 -20.45 -3.84 9.50
N ASP A 19 -20.71 -3.41 10.74
CA ASP A 19 -21.68 -2.36 11.05
C ASP A 19 -21.22 -0.98 10.55
N GLU A 20 -22.17 -0.05 10.42
CA GLU A 20 -21.93 1.31 9.91
C GLU A 20 -20.82 2.04 10.66
N ALA A 21 -20.75 1.88 11.99
CA ALA A 21 -19.70 2.49 12.81
C ALA A 21 -18.30 2.02 12.40
N THR A 22 -18.14 0.73 12.11
CA THR A 22 -16.87 0.16 11.62
C THR A 22 -16.58 0.64 10.20
N TRP A 23 -17.59 0.69 9.34
CA TRP A 23 -17.44 1.18 7.97
C TRP A 23 -17.02 2.65 7.89
N VAL A 24 -17.59 3.51 8.72
CA VAL A 24 -17.20 4.93 8.82
C VAL A 24 -15.78 5.06 9.36
N ASN A 25 -15.42 4.34 10.42
CA ASN A 25 -14.05 4.33 10.94
C ASN A 25 -13.03 3.83 9.92
N PHE A 26 -13.39 2.83 9.10
CA PHE A 26 -12.53 2.34 8.02
C PHE A 26 -12.31 3.40 6.94
N LYS A 27 -13.31 4.22 6.62
CA LYS A 27 -13.13 5.36 5.70
C LYS A 27 -12.26 6.45 6.31
N LEU A 28 -12.42 6.73 7.60
CA LEU A 28 -11.67 7.78 8.32
C LEU A 28 -10.20 7.41 8.51
N PHE A 29 -9.91 6.18 8.94
CA PHE A 29 -8.57 5.75 9.35
C PHE A 29 -8.03 4.56 8.55
N GLY A 30 -8.89 3.69 8.04
CA GLY A 30 -8.50 2.50 7.28
C GLY A 30 -7.78 2.83 5.97
N LEU A 31 -8.19 3.90 5.26
CA LEU A 31 -7.50 4.39 4.06
C LEU A 31 -6.08 4.90 4.38
N LEU A 32 -5.90 5.56 5.52
CA LEU A 32 -4.57 5.98 6.00
C LEU A 32 -3.69 4.76 6.31
N GLY A 33 -4.24 3.76 7.00
CA GLY A 33 -3.53 2.50 7.27
C GLY A 33 -3.10 1.78 6.00
N LEU A 34 -4.00 1.67 5.00
CA LEU A 34 -3.68 1.09 3.70
C LEU A 34 -2.59 1.87 2.96
N THR A 35 -2.58 3.20 3.06
CA THR A 35 -1.54 4.05 2.46
C THR A 35 -0.18 3.81 3.09
N ILE A 36 -0.12 3.67 4.42
CA ILE A 36 1.13 3.33 5.14
C ILE A 36 1.66 1.96 4.70
N VAL A 37 0.80 0.93 4.65
CA VAL A 37 1.17 -0.41 4.17
C VAL A 37 1.70 -0.36 2.73
N PHE A 38 1.04 0.41 1.87
CA PHE A 38 1.48 0.59 0.49
C PHE A 38 2.85 1.24 0.40
N ILE A 39 3.09 2.33 1.13
CA ILE A 39 4.39 3.00 1.16
C ILE A 39 5.47 2.05 1.66
N ILE A 40 5.24 1.29 2.74
CA ILE A 40 6.20 0.31 3.25
C ILE A 40 6.50 -0.76 2.19
N GLY A 41 5.47 -1.32 1.55
CA GLY A 41 5.65 -2.32 0.50
C GLY A 41 6.42 -1.78 -0.71
N GLN A 42 6.12 -0.55 -1.14
CA GLN A 42 6.88 0.13 -2.20
C GLN A 42 8.32 0.39 -1.78
N SER A 43 8.58 0.86 -0.56
CA SER A 43 9.93 1.12 -0.05
C SER A 43 10.78 -0.15 -0.01
N ILE A 44 10.22 -1.29 0.40
CA ILE A 44 10.92 -2.58 0.39
C ILE A 44 11.20 -3.05 -1.05
N TYR A 45 10.19 -2.96 -1.93
CA TYR A 45 10.34 -3.32 -3.34
C TYR A 45 11.41 -2.49 -4.04
N LEU A 46 11.40 -1.18 -3.79
CA LEU A 46 12.36 -0.23 -4.32
C LEU A 46 13.76 -0.50 -3.75
N SER A 47 13.90 -0.74 -2.43
CA SER A 47 15.19 -1.08 -1.83
C SER A 47 15.81 -2.34 -2.44
N LYS A 48 15.00 -3.33 -2.80
CA LYS A 48 15.48 -4.54 -3.49
C LYS A 48 15.91 -4.31 -4.94
N HIS A 49 15.26 -3.39 -5.66
CA HIS A 49 15.58 -3.09 -7.06
C HIS A 49 16.50 -1.88 -7.26
N ALA A 50 16.78 -1.10 -6.22
CA ALA A 50 17.72 0.03 -6.26
C ALA A 50 19.18 -0.42 -6.34
N ILE A 51 19.45 -1.73 -6.36
CA ILE A 51 20.78 -2.30 -6.59
C ILE A 51 21.05 -2.36 -8.09
N GLU A 52 21.30 -1.21 -8.72
CA GLU A 52 21.94 -1.18 -10.04
C GLU A 52 22.73 0.10 -10.32
N VAL A 53 22.47 1.21 -9.62
CA VAL A 53 23.13 2.49 -9.91
C VAL A 53 24.61 2.53 -9.52
N THR A 54 25.05 1.71 -8.56
CA THR A 54 26.44 1.76 -8.06
C THR A 54 27.42 0.94 -8.90
N LYS A 55 26.97 -0.07 -9.66
CA LYS A 55 27.92 -1.04 -10.27
C LYS A 55 28.55 -0.58 -11.59
N SER A 56 28.16 0.58 -12.13
CA SER A 56 28.67 1.08 -13.43
C SER A 56 29.73 2.19 -13.31
N THR A 57 30.04 2.67 -12.10
CA THR A 57 30.95 3.80 -11.88
C THR A 57 32.33 3.36 -11.36
N GLU A 58 32.52 2.10 -10.98
CA GLU A 58 33.81 1.58 -10.49
C GLU A 58 34.71 0.96 -11.60
N ASP A 59 34.23 0.87 -12.84
CA ASP A 59 34.95 0.23 -13.97
C ASP A 59 35.45 1.24 -15.05
N ASN A 60 35.58 2.54 -14.76
CA ASN A 60 36.21 3.52 -15.68
C ASN A 60 37.35 4.31 -15.05
#